data_AF-A0A6B0RI01-F1
#
_entry.id   AF-A0A6B0RI01-F1
#
_cell.length_a   1.000
_cell.length_b   1.000
_cell.length_c   1.000
_cell.angle_alpha   90.00
_cell.angle_beta   90.00
_cell.angle_gamma   90.00
#
_symmetry.space_group_name_H-M   'P 1'
#
loop_
_entity.id
_entity.type
_entity.pdbx_description
1 polymer ?
#
loop_
_entity_poly.entity_id
_entity_poly.type
_entity_poly.pdbx_seq_one_letter_code
_entity_poly.pdbx_strand_id
1 'polypeptide(L)'
;MSSERPDGTGQGPDDIGQGPDDTGQGPDDKGQGPDDTGQGPDGTGEGPDDTGEGPDDKGQGPDDTGQGPDGTGEGPDDTGQGPDDKGQGPDDTGQGPNEVSTG
;
A
#
# COMPACT_ATOMS: atom_id res chain seq x y z
N MET A 1 8.45 28.57 -2.89
CA MET A 1 7.02 28.32 -2.61
C MET A 1 6.79 26.93 -3.15
N SER A 2 7.00 25.93 -2.31
CA SER A 2 6.60 24.57 -2.68
C SER A 2 5.09 24.59 -2.72
N SER A 3 4.53 24.25 -3.87
CA SER A 3 3.10 23.98 -3.96
C SER A 3 2.91 22.58 -3.39
N GLU A 4 2.83 22.46 -2.06
CA GLU A 4 2.26 21.25 -1.47
C GLU A 4 0.84 21.13 -2.03
N ARG A 5 0.59 20.01 -2.71
CA ARG A 5 -0.79 19.63 -3.03
C ARG A 5 -1.50 19.39 -1.69
N PRO A 6 -2.77 19.74 -1.56
CA PRO A 6 -3.52 19.42 -0.35
C PRO A 6 -3.75 17.92 -0.23
N ASP A 7 -3.86 17.44 1.00
CA ASP A 7 -4.24 16.08 1.37
C ASP A 7 -5.52 15.66 0.62
N GLY A 8 -5.55 14.43 0.11
CA GLY A 8 -6.60 13.94 -0.77
C GLY A 8 -7.39 12.78 -0.15
N THR A 9 -8.68 12.98 0.13
CA THR A 9 -9.59 11.88 0.50
C THR A 9 -10.58 11.61 -0.63
N GLY A 10 -10.56 10.39 -1.16
CA GLY A 10 -11.50 9.88 -2.17
C GLY A 10 -12.50 8.89 -1.57
N GLN A 11 -13.73 8.86 -2.12
CA GLN A 11 -14.65 7.74 -1.94
C GLN A 11 -15.37 7.44 -3.26
N GLY A 12 -15.19 6.24 -3.80
CA GLY A 12 -15.73 5.91 -5.12
C GLY A 12 -15.37 4.50 -5.60
N PRO A 13 -15.92 4.08 -6.76
CA PRO A 13 -15.51 2.84 -7.42
C PRO A 13 -14.01 2.82 -7.74
N ASP A 14 -13.51 3.97 -8.18
CA ASP A 14 -12.12 4.23 -8.54
C ASP A 14 -11.71 5.53 -7.85
N ASP A 15 -10.79 5.46 -6.89
CA ASP A 15 -10.22 6.66 -6.25
C ASP A 15 -8.73 6.80 -6.54
N ILE A 16 -8.32 8.04 -6.82
CA ILE A 16 -6.91 8.40 -7.01
C ILE A 16 -6.61 9.64 -6.18
N GLY A 17 -5.86 9.46 -5.10
CA GLY A 17 -5.26 10.54 -4.29
C GLY A 17 -3.92 10.99 -4.87
N GLN A 18 -3.58 12.28 -4.69
CA GLN A 18 -2.21 12.80 -4.90
C GLN A 18 -1.95 13.95 -3.92
N GLY A 19 -1.11 13.72 -2.91
CA GLY A 19 -0.95 14.61 -1.77
C GLY A 19 0.21 14.23 -0.86
N PRO A 20 0.44 14.98 0.23
CA PRO A 20 1.29 14.59 1.35
C PRO A 20 0.71 13.35 2.04
N ASP A 21 -0.61 13.42 2.30
CA ASP A 21 -1.40 12.35 2.90
C ASP A 21 -2.58 12.08 1.97
N ASP A 22 -2.72 10.85 1.48
CA ASP A 22 -3.89 10.44 0.68
C ASP A 22 -4.62 9.24 1.29
N THR A 23 -5.94 9.24 1.18
CA THR A 23 -6.79 8.11 1.59
C THR A 23 -7.84 7.82 0.53
N GLY A 24 -7.82 6.62 -0.02
CA GLY A 24 -8.84 6.07 -0.91
C GLY A 24 -9.77 5.10 -0.18
N GLN A 25 -11.03 5.03 -0.60
CA GLN A 25 -11.94 3.96 -0.19
C GLN A 25 -12.79 3.55 -1.38
N GLY A 26 -12.53 2.35 -1.92
CA GLY A 26 -13.19 1.90 -3.14
C GLY A 26 -12.86 0.47 -3.52
N PRO A 27 -13.60 -0.14 -4.46
CA PRO A 27 -13.17 -1.30 -5.24
C PRO A 27 -11.70 -1.23 -5.67
N ASP A 28 -11.34 -0.11 -6.30
CA ASP A 28 -10.00 0.18 -6.81
C ASP A 28 -9.53 1.53 -6.24
N ASP A 29 -8.45 1.56 -5.48
CA ASP A 29 -7.87 2.81 -5.00
C ASP A 29 -6.35 2.92 -5.18
N LYS A 30 -5.92 4.18 -5.40
CA LYS A 30 -4.52 4.53 -5.62
C LYS A 30 -4.14 5.80 -4.86
N GLY A 31 -3.15 5.70 -3.98
CA GLY A 31 -2.47 6.84 -3.36
C GLY A 31 -1.17 7.17 -4.08
N GLN A 32 -0.74 8.43 -4.03
CA GLN A 32 0.62 8.82 -4.37
C GLN A 32 1.06 9.98 -3.47
N GLY A 33 1.85 9.66 -2.44
CA GLY A 33 2.23 10.61 -1.41
C GLY A 33 3.29 10.09 -0.44
N PRO A 34 3.84 10.96 0.42
CA PRO A 34 4.52 10.61 1.65
C PRO A 34 3.84 9.50 2.47
N ASP A 35 2.54 9.64 2.69
CA ASP A 35 1.69 8.73 3.46
C ASP A 35 0.45 8.39 2.63
N ASP A 36 0.31 7.14 2.17
CA ASP A 36 -0.86 6.69 1.41
C ASP A 36 -1.63 5.58 2.12
N THR A 37 -2.96 5.64 2.09
CA THR A 37 -3.82 4.55 2.59
C THR A 37 -4.90 4.19 1.58
N GLY A 38 -4.95 2.92 1.19
CA GLY A 38 -6.02 2.33 0.37
C GLY A 38 -6.85 1.33 1.18
N GLN A 39 -8.17 1.37 1.03
CA GLN A 39 -9.10 0.37 1.55
C GLN A 39 -10.03 -0.10 0.43
N GLY A 40 -9.80 -1.32 -0.03
CA GLY A 40 -10.47 -1.82 -1.23
C GLY A 40 -10.16 -3.26 -1.60
N PRO A 41 -10.98 -3.92 -2.42
CA PRO A 41 -10.60 -5.09 -3.21
C PRO A 41 -9.18 -5.04 -3.78
N ASP A 42 -8.85 -3.94 -4.46
CA ASP A 42 -7.57 -3.70 -5.13
C ASP A 42 -7.01 -2.34 -4.69
N GLY A 43 -5.92 -2.35 -3.90
CA GLY A 43 -5.27 -1.13 -3.41
C GLY A 43 -3.83 -0.96 -3.91
N THR A 44 -3.44 0.28 -4.22
CA THR A 44 -2.04 0.62 -4.55
C THR A 44 -1.57 1.90 -3.86
N GLY A 45 -0.51 1.83 -3.06
CA GLY A 45 0.24 2.99 -2.55
C GLY A 45 1.54 3.20 -3.33
N GLU A 46 2.00 4.45 -3.42
CA GLU A 46 3.36 4.76 -3.87
C GLU A 46 3.94 5.91 -3.02
N GLY A 47 4.70 5.54 -1.99
CA GLY A 47 5.12 6.48 -0.97
C GLY A 47 6.25 6.02 -0.06
N PRO A 48 6.86 6.92 0.73
CA PRO A 48 7.59 6.61 1.95
C PRO A 48 6.93 5.58 2.86
N ASP A 49 5.63 5.77 3.13
CA ASP A 49 4.80 4.97 4.01
C ASP A 49 3.48 4.63 3.29
N ASP A 50 3.29 3.38 2.89
CA ASP A 50 2.08 2.92 2.20
C ASP A 50 1.32 1.87 3.01
N THR A 51 -0.01 2.00 3.10
CA THR A 51 -0.87 0.99 3.73
C THR A 51 -2.03 0.58 2.81
N GLY A 52 -2.15 -0.71 2.50
CA GLY A 52 -3.29 -1.31 1.82
C GLY A 52 -4.08 -2.24 2.73
N GLU A 53 -5.41 -2.19 2.63
CA GLU A 53 -6.30 -3.20 3.20
C GLU A 53 -7.26 -3.74 2.15
N GLY A 54 -7.07 -4.99 1.74
CA GLY A 54 -7.76 -5.55 0.60
C GLY A 54 -7.45 -7.01 0.27
N PRO A 55 -8.32 -7.70 -0.48
CA PRO A 55 -7.98 -8.90 -1.25
C PRO A 55 -6.59 -8.86 -1.89
N ASP A 56 -6.31 -7.78 -2.62
CA ASP A 56 -5.11 -7.56 -3.43
C ASP A 56 -4.54 -6.17 -3.10
N ASP A 57 -3.43 -6.12 -2.35
CA ASP A 57 -2.80 -4.85 -1.96
C ASP A 57 -1.36 -4.75 -2.49
N LYS A 58 -0.97 -3.56 -2.97
CA LYS A 58 0.41 -3.26 -3.36
C LYS A 58 0.95 -1.96 -2.73
N GLY A 59 2.06 -2.04 -2.02
CA GLY A 59 2.86 -0.88 -1.60
C GLY A 59 4.13 -0.74 -2.44
N GLN A 60 4.67 0.48 -2.54
CA GLN A 60 6.00 0.74 -3.10
C GLN A 60 6.68 1.85 -2.31
N GLY A 61 7.49 1.46 -1.33
CA GLY A 61 8.01 2.40 -0.38
C GLY A 61 9.16 1.93 0.50
N PRO A 62 9.85 2.85 1.20
CA PRO A 62 10.61 2.57 2.42
C PRO A 62 9.92 1.62 3.41
N ASP A 63 8.63 1.86 3.68
CA ASP A 63 7.80 1.10 4.62
C ASP A 63 6.43 0.82 3.96
N ASP A 64 6.17 -0.44 3.65
CA ASP A 64 4.92 -0.87 3.02
C ASP A 64 4.19 -1.88 3.91
N THR A 65 2.89 -1.66 4.14
CA THR A 65 2.04 -2.63 4.84
C THR A 65 0.83 -3.04 4.00
N GLY A 66 0.68 -4.34 3.73
CA GLY A 66 -0.49 -4.90 3.05
C GLY A 66 -1.26 -5.89 3.94
N GLN A 67 -2.58 -5.83 3.96
CA GLN A 67 -3.43 -6.77 4.70
C GLN A 67 -4.47 -7.42 3.81
N GLY A 68 -4.18 -8.65 3.38
CA GLY A 68 -4.94 -9.29 2.34
C GLY A 68 -4.60 -10.73 2.06
N PRO A 69 -5.51 -11.51 1.45
CA PRO A 69 -5.19 -12.72 0.69
C PRO A 69 -3.85 -12.65 -0.06
N ASP A 70 -3.65 -11.58 -0.83
CA ASP A 70 -2.51 -11.35 -1.71
C ASP A 70 -1.93 -9.94 -1.49
N GLY A 71 -0.90 -9.81 -0.65
CA GLY A 71 -0.14 -8.56 -0.48
C GLY A 71 1.19 -8.54 -1.26
N THR A 72 1.60 -7.38 -1.78
CA THR A 72 2.97 -7.16 -2.29
C THR A 72 3.56 -5.84 -1.79
N GLY A 73 4.66 -5.90 -1.05
CA GLY A 73 5.50 -4.74 -0.73
C GLY A 73 6.76 -4.69 -1.60
N GLU A 74 7.28 -3.49 -1.86
CA GLU A 74 8.57 -3.30 -2.50
C GLU A 74 9.38 -2.22 -1.77
N GLY A 75 10.14 -2.63 -0.75
CA GLY A 75 10.78 -1.71 0.16
C GLY A 75 11.93 -2.25 1.00
N PRO A 76 12.70 -1.38 1.67
CA PRO A 76 13.52 -1.74 2.82
C PRO A 76 12.80 -2.57 3.88
N ASP A 77 11.60 -2.12 4.28
CA ASP A 77 10.80 -2.67 5.38
C ASP A 77 9.37 -2.97 4.87
N ASP A 78 9.11 -4.18 4.38
CA ASP A 78 7.76 -4.58 3.93
C ASP A 78 7.06 -5.50 4.95
N THR A 79 5.77 -5.28 5.22
CA THR A 79 4.94 -6.16 6.04
C THR A 79 3.69 -6.63 5.30
N GLY A 80 3.57 -7.94 5.08
CA GLY A 80 2.37 -8.57 4.52
C GLY A 80 1.59 -9.39 5.57
N GLN A 81 0.26 -9.34 5.53
CA GLN A 81 -0.60 -10.27 6.27
C GLN A 81 -1.66 -10.97 5.41
N GLY A 82 -1.35 -12.22 5.04
CA GLY A 82 -2.28 -13.21 4.52
C GLY A 82 -1.63 -14.30 3.68
N PRO A 83 -2.46 -15.19 3.10
CA PRO A 83 -2.06 -16.41 2.43
C PRO A 83 -0.87 -16.35 1.49
N ASP A 84 -0.77 -15.31 0.67
CA ASP A 84 0.10 -15.27 -0.52
C ASP A 84 0.94 -13.97 -0.62
N ASP A 85 1.32 -13.40 0.53
CA ASP A 85 2.11 -12.17 0.61
C ASP A 85 3.54 -12.30 0.07
N LYS A 86 4.01 -11.21 -0.53
CA LYS A 86 5.39 -11.05 -0.98
C LYS A 86 6.00 -9.73 -0.53
N GLY A 87 7.21 -9.78 0.00
CA GLY A 87 8.02 -8.60 0.28
C GLY A 87 9.31 -8.64 -0.54
N GLN A 88 9.84 -7.47 -0.87
CA GLN A 88 11.12 -7.34 -1.57
C GLN A 88 12.04 -6.33 -0.87
N GLY A 89 12.78 -6.83 0.11
CA GLY A 89 13.56 -6.00 1.00
C GLY A 89 14.47 -6.74 1.97
N PRO A 90 15.49 -6.04 2.50
CA PRO A 90 16.34 -6.56 3.55
C PRO A 90 15.56 -6.96 4.82
N ASP A 91 14.45 -6.29 5.12
CA ASP A 91 13.71 -6.44 6.38
C ASP A 91 12.23 -6.85 6.19
N ASP A 92 11.90 -7.57 5.10
CA ASP A 92 10.50 -8.00 4.89
C ASP A 92 10.00 -9.03 5.90
N THR A 93 8.74 -8.87 6.29
CA THR A 93 8.01 -9.83 7.11
C THR A 93 6.66 -10.17 6.49
N GLY A 94 6.42 -11.46 6.24
CA GLY A 94 5.11 -11.99 5.87
C GLY A 94 4.48 -12.74 7.03
N GLN A 95 3.15 -12.80 7.05
CA GLN A 95 2.42 -13.73 7.92
C GLN A 95 1.41 -14.52 7.11
N GLY A 96 1.81 -15.69 6.61
CA GLY A 96 0.89 -16.53 5.86
C GLY A 96 1.40 -17.92 5.51
N PRO A 97 0.50 -18.86 5.18
CA PRO A 97 0.87 -20.19 4.73
C PRO A 97 1.78 -20.23 3.49
N ASN A 98 1.78 -19.20 2.62
CA ASN A 98 2.60 -19.14 1.40
C ASN A 98 3.42 -17.85 1.27
N GLU A 99 3.87 -17.27 2.38
CA GLU A 99 4.72 -16.07 2.35
C GLU A 99 6.02 -16.25 1.54
N VAL A 100 6.41 -15.22 0.80
CA VAL A 100 7.68 -15.16 0.05
C VAL A 100 8.39 -13.83 0.31
N SER A 101 9.47 -13.83 1.09
CA SER A 101 10.37 -12.67 1.22
C SER A 101 11.65 -12.89 0.41
N THR A 102 12.07 -11.86 -0.32
CA THR A 102 13.34 -11.86 -1.05
C THR A 102 14.12 -10.58 -0.77
N GLY A 103 15.17 -10.68 0.04
CA GLY A 103 16.11 -9.57 0.29
C GLY A 103 17.25 -9.42 -0.71
#